data_AF-A0AAD4ESG2-F1
#
_entry.id   AF-A0AAD4ESG2-F1
#
_cell.length_a   1.000
_cell.length_b   1.000
_cell.length_c   1.000
_cell.angle_alpha   90.00
_cell.angle_beta   90.00
_cell.angle_gamma   90.00
#
_symmetry.space_group_name_H-M   'P 1'
#
loop_
_entity.id
_entity.type
_entity.pdbx_description
1 polymer ?
#
loop_
_entity_poly.entity_id
_entity_poly.type
_entity_poly.pdbx_seq_one_letter_code
_entity_poly.pdbx_strand_id
1 'polypeptide(L)'
;MLAVGDCSGEACPLPPGSLPYGAAPAGNAFMLAAFAALIPPIIYAGLRYRVLLQTLLLLGAVLVEVVGHVGKIFLVNNPTSHAYSVVYLMGTHWGAVLVGSAVNLVLPHVMVIYGQEFRLVSDPVYLNIFFFILDIFMLAFQSVGIGFAFTANTATEVQYPEQTRNAVVF
;
A
#
# COMPACT_ATOMS: atom_id res chain seq x y z
N MET A 1 -9.30 5.41 22.86
CA MET A 1 -10.68 5.35 22.34
C MET A 1 -11.08 6.78 22.02
N LEU A 2 -10.95 7.23 20.78
CA LEU A 2 -11.54 8.51 20.37
C LEU A 2 -12.99 8.21 20.02
N ALA A 3 -13.90 8.82 20.77
CA ALA A 3 -15.34 8.68 20.57
C ALA A 3 -15.68 9.13 19.14
N VAL A 4 -16.37 8.25 18.42
CA VAL A 4 -17.18 8.64 17.27
C VAL A 4 -18.22 9.60 17.83
N GLY A 5 -17.97 10.91 17.71
CA GLY A 5 -19.06 11.88 17.78
C GLY A 5 -19.95 11.63 16.60
N ASP A 6 -21.24 11.37 16.84
CA ASP A 6 -22.29 11.30 15.84
C ASP A 6 -22.24 12.55 14.94
N CYS A 7 -21.63 12.43 13.76
CA CYS A 7 -21.76 13.41 12.68
C CYS A 7 -23.12 13.18 12.01
N SER A 8 -24.20 13.61 12.66
CA SER A 8 -25.55 13.57 12.12
C SER A 8 -25.82 14.81 11.27
N GLY A 9 -25.48 14.73 9.97
CA GLY A 9 -25.80 15.77 8.99
C GLY A 9 -24.85 16.96 9.02
N GLU A 10 -24.37 17.35 7.85
CA GLU A 10 -23.37 18.39 7.60
C GLU A 10 -21.93 18.02 8.01
N ALA A 11 -21.03 18.15 7.03
CA ALA A 11 -19.66 17.66 7.04
C ALA A 11 -18.89 17.96 8.35
N CYS A 12 -18.48 16.90 9.05
CA CYS A 12 -17.49 17.03 10.10
C CYS A 12 -16.20 17.62 9.48
N PRO A 13 -15.68 18.76 9.99
CA PRO A 13 -14.54 19.43 9.40
C PRO A 13 -13.29 18.60 9.69
N LEU A 14 -12.94 17.72 8.77
CA LEU A 14 -11.61 17.14 8.74
C LEU A 14 -10.62 18.24 8.33
N PRO A 15 -9.47 18.39 9.03
CA PRO A 15 -8.41 19.27 8.59
C PRO A 15 -7.98 18.91 7.15
N PRO A 16 -7.75 19.89 6.26
CA PRO A 16 -7.31 19.61 4.89
C PRO A 16 -6.01 18.80 4.92
N GLY A 17 -6.00 17.63 4.27
CA GLY A 17 -4.88 16.67 4.32
C GLY A 17 -5.10 15.46 5.25
N SER A 18 -6.16 15.47 6.05
CA SER A 18 -6.55 14.31 6.86
C SER A 18 -7.35 13.33 6.01
N LEU A 19 -6.86 12.11 5.83
CA LEU A 19 -7.66 11.06 5.18
C LEU A 19 -8.93 10.81 6.00
N PRO A 20 -10.14 10.80 5.38
CA PRO A 20 -11.41 10.47 6.05
C PRO A 20 -11.56 8.98 6.33
N TYR A 21 -10.46 8.30 6.68
CA TYR A 21 -10.53 6.95 7.20
C TYR A 21 -10.77 7.04 8.69
N GLY A 22 -12.05 7.06 9.09
CA GLY A 22 -12.45 6.75 10.45
C GLY A 22 -11.72 5.47 10.86
N ALA A 23 -10.77 5.61 11.78
CA ALA A 23 -9.91 4.52 12.19
C ALA A 23 -10.74 3.54 13.04
N ALA A 24 -11.51 2.67 12.39
CA ALA A 24 -12.13 1.54 13.06
C ALA A 24 -10.99 0.66 13.60
N PRO A 25 -10.75 0.64 14.92
CA PRO A 25 -9.59 -0.06 15.49
C PRO A 25 -9.65 -1.56 15.20
N ALA A 26 -10.87 -2.09 15.04
CA ALA A 26 -11.13 -3.48 14.68
C ALA A 26 -10.59 -3.85 13.29
N GLY A 27 -10.73 -2.97 12.29
CA GLY A 27 -10.29 -3.26 10.91
C GLY A 27 -8.78 -3.33 10.79
N ASN A 28 -8.05 -2.46 11.51
CA ASN A 28 -6.59 -2.50 11.53
C ASN A 28 -6.06 -3.73 12.25
N ALA A 29 -6.62 -4.08 13.41
CA ALA A 29 -6.23 -5.27 14.15
C ALA A 29 -6.49 -6.55 13.33
N PHE A 30 -7.61 -6.60 12.60
CA PHE A 30 -7.95 -7.71 11.72
C PHE A 30 -6.94 -7.88 10.58
N MET A 31 -6.60 -6.80 9.86
CA MET A 31 -5.62 -6.91 8.76
C MET A 31 -4.22 -7.27 9.26
N LEU A 32 -3.78 -6.70 10.38
CA LEU A 32 -2.51 -7.06 11.00
C LEU A 32 -2.47 -8.56 11.38
N ALA A 33 -3.55 -9.07 11.96
CA ALA A 33 -3.69 -10.48 12.29
C ALA A 33 -3.72 -11.37 11.05
N ALA A 34 -4.37 -10.93 9.97
CA ALA A 34 -4.40 -11.65 8.70
C ALA A 34 -2.99 -11.77 8.10
N PHE A 35 -2.23 -10.68 8.03
CA PHE A 35 -0.84 -10.72 7.53
C PHE A 35 0.07 -11.59 8.41
N ALA A 36 -0.10 -11.53 9.73
CA ALA A 36 0.64 -12.40 10.65
C ALA A 36 0.29 -13.89 10.45
N ALA A 37 -0.98 -14.21 10.18
CA ALA A 37 -1.43 -15.57 9.91
C ALA A 37 -0.91 -16.11 8.57
N LEU A 38 -0.50 -15.25 7.63
CA LEU A 38 0.12 -15.64 6.35
C LEU A 38 1.60 -16.01 6.49
N ILE A 39 2.29 -15.62 7.57
CA ILE A 39 3.72 -15.94 7.78
C ILE A 39 3.98 -17.46 7.86
N PRO A 40 3.26 -18.26 8.68
CA PRO A 40 3.48 -19.70 8.76
C PRO A 40 3.35 -20.43 7.41
N PRO A 41 2.29 -20.23 6.60
CA PRO A 41 2.18 -20.91 5.31
C PRO A 41 3.25 -20.48 4.31
N ILE A 42 3.72 -19.22 4.33
CA ILE A 42 4.83 -18.77 3.48
C ILE A 42 6.12 -19.52 3.83
N ILE A 43 6.44 -19.62 5.13
CA ILE A 43 7.64 -20.34 5.59
C ILE A 43 7.54 -21.83 5.26
N TYR A 44 6.37 -22.45 5.49
CA TYR A 44 6.13 -23.86 5.18
C TYR A 44 6.26 -24.15 3.68
N ALA A 45 5.64 -23.33 2.82
CA ALA A 45 5.75 -23.47 1.38
C ALA A 45 7.20 -23.27 0.89
N GLY A 46 7.92 -22.29 1.44
CA GLY A 46 9.33 -22.05 1.10
C GLY A 46 10.25 -23.22 1.43
N LEU A 47 10.06 -23.84 2.60
CA LEU A 47 10.79 -25.04 3.02
C LEU A 47 10.45 -26.26 2.17
N ARG A 48 9.16 -26.46 1.85
CA ARG A 48 8.69 -27.64 1.13
C ARG A 48 9.07 -27.63 -0.35
N TYR A 49 8.90 -26.49 -1.02
CA TYR A 49 9.08 -26.37 -2.48
C TYR A 49 10.45 -25.81 -2.88
N ARG A 50 11.31 -25.43 -1.92
CA ARG A 50 12.64 -24.82 -2.17
C ARG A 50 12.62 -23.61 -3.09
N VAL A 51 11.52 -22.86 -3.12
CA VAL A 51 11.34 -21.64 -3.92
C VAL A 51 11.87 -20.40 -3.19
N LEU A 52 13.20 -20.34 -3.03
CA LEU A 52 13.86 -19.32 -2.19
C LEU A 52 13.50 -17.87 -2.59
N LEU A 53 13.56 -17.56 -3.89
CA LEU A 53 13.22 -16.22 -4.41
C LEU A 53 11.79 -15.84 -4.07
N GLN A 54 10.82 -16.71 -4.38
CA GLN A 54 9.41 -16.44 -4.10
C GLN A 54 9.14 -16.28 -2.60
N THR A 55 9.79 -17.08 -1.77
CA THR A 55 9.66 -17.01 -0.31
C THR A 55 10.23 -15.69 0.23
N LEU A 56 11.38 -15.24 -0.29
CA LEU A 56 11.99 -13.96 0.09
C LEU A 56 11.10 -12.77 -0.28
N LEU A 57 10.54 -12.77 -1.48
CA LEU A 57 9.60 -11.74 -1.95
C LEU A 57 8.34 -11.68 -1.08
N LEU A 58 7.72 -12.82 -0.80
CA LEU A 58 6.52 -12.90 0.05
C LEU A 58 6.81 -12.50 1.50
N LEU A 59 7.94 -12.93 2.06
CA LEU A 59 8.33 -12.55 3.41
C LEU A 59 8.61 -11.04 3.51
N GLY A 60 9.32 -10.49 2.52
CA GLY A 60 9.54 -9.05 2.40
C GLY A 60 8.23 -8.28 2.29
N ALA A 61 7.28 -8.76 1.49
CA ALA A 61 5.96 -8.14 1.35
C ALA A 61 5.21 -8.05 2.68
N VAL A 62 5.17 -9.15 3.44
CA VAL A 62 4.49 -9.17 4.74
C VAL A 62 5.18 -8.23 5.74
N LEU A 63 6.51 -8.15 5.74
CA LEU A 63 7.24 -7.21 6.59
C LEU A 63 6.90 -5.75 6.27
N VAL A 64 6.86 -5.40 4.98
CA VAL A 64 6.52 -4.05 4.52
C VAL A 64 5.06 -3.70 4.85
N GLU A 65 4.12 -4.64 4.74
CA GLU A 65 2.73 -4.44 5.18
C GLU A 65 2.60 -4.18 6.67
N VAL A 66 3.35 -4.92 7.49
CA VAL A 66 3.36 -4.68 8.94
C VAL A 66 3.86 -3.26 9.24
N VAL A 67 4.90 -2.79 8.56
CA VAL A 67 5.40 -1.41 8.70
C VAL A 67 4.33 -0.39 8.26
N GLY A 68 3.61 -0.64 7.17
CA GLY A 68 2.50 0.20 6.73
C GLY A 68 1.42 0.30 7.82
N HIS A 69 0.98 -0.84 8.35
CA HIS A 69 -0.01 -0.89 9.42
C HIS A 69 0.45 -0.20 10.72
N VAL A 70 1.73 -0.26 11.05
CA VAL A 70 2.31 0.53 12.15
C VAL A 70 2.19 2.03 11.86
N GLY A 71 2.47 2.48 10.64
CA GLY A 71 2.26 3.87 10.22
C GLY A 71 0.82 4.35 10.44
N LYS A 72 -0.17 3.48 10.21
CA LYS A 72 -1.58 3.78 10.46
C LYS A 72 -1.90 3.92 11.95
N ILE A 73 -1.26 3.16 12.83
CA ILE A 73 -1.40 3.29 14.29
C ILE A 73 -0.81 4.63 14.75
N PHE A 74 0.35 5.03 14.22
CA PHE A 74 0.97 6.33 14.51
C PHE A 74 0.11 7.51 14.04
N LEU A 75 -0.61 7.36 12.93
CA LEU A 75 -1.51 8.38 12.40
C LEU A 75 -2.72 8.64 13.33
N VAL A 76 -3.18 7.63 14.08
CA VAL A 76 -4.25 7.81 15.10
C VAL A 76 -3.80 8.75 16.22
N ASN A 77 -2.51 8.70 16.59
CA ASN A 77 -1.97 9.55 17.65
C ASN A 77 -1.64 10.97 17.15
N ASN A 78 -1.30 11.14 15.86
CA ASN A 78 -0.92 12.43 15.28
C ASN A 78 -1.53 12.62 13.86
N PRO A 79 -2.82 12.97 13.76
CA PRO A 79 -3.55 13.00 12.48
C PRO A 79 -3.10 14.11 11.52
N THR A 80 -2.40 15.14 12.00
CA THR A 80 -1.96 16.31 11.20
C THR A 80 -0.64 16.07 10.47
N SER A 81 0.04 14.95 10.72
CA SER A 81 1.34 14.69 10.10
C SER A 81 1.18 13.92 8.79
N HIS A 82 1.36 14.64 7.68
CA HIS A 82 1.38 14.08 6.32
C HIS A 82 2.38 12.94 6.16
N ALA A 83 3.49 12.96 6.89
CA ALA A 83 4.54 11.94 6.80
C ALA A 83 4.02 10.53 7.16
N TYR A 84 3.15 10.39 8.17
CA TYR A 84 2.62 9.08 8.56
C TYR A 84 1.60 8.54 7.56
N SER A 85 0.80 9.43 6.96
CA SER A 85 -0.11 9.09 5.86
C SER A 85 0.65 8.61 4.62
N VAL A 86 1.77 9.26 4.29
CA VAL A 86 2.65 8.85 3.18
C VAL A 86 3.22 7.46 3.45
N VAL A 87 3.80 7.24 4.64
CA VAL A 87 4.41 5.95 5.00
C VAL A 87 3.40 4.81 5.00
N TYR A 88 2.18 5.04 5.49
CA TYR A 88 1.11 4.03 5.42
C TYR A 88 0.77 3.65 3.97
N LEU A 89 0.49 4.66 3.12
CA LEU A 89 0.13 4.40 1.72
C LEU A 89 1.28 3.76 0.96
N MET A 90 2.51 4.24 1.13
CA MET A 90 3.68 3.66 0.45
C MET A 90 3.94 2.23 0.92
N GLY A 91 3.88 1.97 2.22
CA GLY A 91 4.06 0.64 2.78
C GLY A 91 3.07 -0.37 2.19
N THR A 92 1.77 -0.07 2.25
CA THR A 92 0.76 -1.00 1.75
C THR A 92 0.82 -1.21 0.23
N HIS A 93 1.17 -0.17 -0.55
CA HIS A 93 1.34 -0.34 -1.99
C HIS A 93 2.56 -1.20 -2.33
N TRP A 94 3.69 -0.97 -1.67
CA TRP A 94 4.91 -1.75 -1.90
C TRP A 94 4.72 -3.21 -1.45
N GLY A 95 3.99 -3.43 -0.36
CA GLY A 95 3.54 -4.77 0.06
C GLY A 95 2.77 -5.49 -1.05
N ALA A 96 1.72 -4.85 -1.59
CA ALA A 96 0.93 -5.41 -2.69
C ALA A 96 1.74 -5.70 -3.96
N VAL A 97 2.65 -4.80 -4.35
CA VAL A 97 3.52 -4.99 -5.52
C VAL A 97 4.47 -6.18 -5.33
N LEU A 98 5.09 -6.32 -4.15
CA LEU A 98 5.98 -7.45 -3.86
C LEU A 98 5.25 -8.80 -3.90
N VAL A 99 3.99 -8.85 -3.43
CA VAL A 99 3.14 -10.05 -3.60
C VAL A 99 2.87 -10.32 -5.08
N GLY A 100 2.54 -9.29 -5.86
CA GLY A 100 2.34 -9.40 -7.31
C GLY A 100 3.58 -9.93 -8.04
N SER A 101 4.75 -9.40 -7.71
CA SER A 101 6.05 -9.85 -8.22
C SER A 101 6.29 -11.33 -7.89
N ALA A 102 6.02 -11.76 -6.65
CA ALA A 102 6.12 -13.17 -6.26
C ALA A 102 5.20 -14.10 -7.07
N VAL A 103 4.01 -13.64 -7.47
CA VAL A 103 3.09 -14.40 -8.33
C VAL A 103 3.61 -14.41 -9.78
N ASN A 104 4.10 -13.28 -10.27
CA ASN A 104 4.65 -13.13 -11.62
C ASN A 104 5.89 -14.01 -11.86
N LEU A 105 6.64 -14.41 -10.82
CA LEU A 105 7.73 -15.41 -10.96
C LEU A 105 7.23 -16.80 -11.41
N VAL A 106 6.01 -17.20 -11.02
CA VAL A 106 5.45 -18.53 -11.32
C VAL A 106 4.67 -18.52 -12.63
N LEU A 107 4.08 -17.38 -12.98
CA LEU A 107 3.26 -17.20 -14.17
C LEU A 107 3.93 -17.66 -15.49
N PRO A 108 5.19 -17.31 -15.81
CA PRO A 108 5.81 -17.72 -17.07
C PRO A 108 6.01 -19.24 -17.16
N HIS A 109 6.26 -19.92 -16.03
CA HIS A 109 6.34 -21.39 -16.00
C HIS A 109 4.99 -22.05 -16.32
N VAL A 110 3.90 -21.50 -15.76
CA VAL A 110 2.54 -21.97 -16.07
C VAL A 110 2.20 -21.70 -17.53
N MET A 111 2.57 -20.51 -18.04
CA MET A 111 2.29 -20.12 -19.41
C MET A 111 2.98 -21.01 -20.44
N VAL A 112 4.21 -21.48 -20.18
CA VAL A 112 4.91 -22.43 -21.06
C VAL A 112 4.23 -23.80 -21.12
N ILE A 113 3.65 -24.26 -20.01
CA ILE A 113 2.98 -25.58 -19.94
C ILE A 113 1.66 -25.57 -20.71
N TYR A 114 0.87 -24.50 -20.57
CA TYR A 114 -0.46 -24.39 -21.17
C TYR A 114 -0.49 -23.63 -22.52
N GLY A 115 0.59 -22.93 -22.87
CA GLY A 115 0.65 -22.00 -24.00
C GLY A 115 1.23 -22.58 -25.29
N GLN A 116 0.99 -23.86 -25.61
CA GLN A 116 1.48 -24.45 -26.87
C GLN A 116 0.98 -23.70 -28.13
N GLU A 117 -0.19 -23.05 -28.03
CA GLU A 117 -0.83 -22.28 -29.10
C GLU A 117 -0.31 -20.84 -29.23
N PHE A 118 0.37 -20.31 -28.20
CA PHE A 118 0.89 -18.93 -28.17
C PHE A 118 2.42 -18.91 -28.18
N ARG A 119 3.03 -19.39 -29.28
CA ARG A 119 4.51 -19.40 -29.47
C ARG A 119 5.15 -18.02 -29.72
N LEU A 120 4.52 -16.91 -29.31
CA LEU A 120 5.08 -15.58 -29.61
C LEU A 120 6.36 -15.28 -28.82
N VAL A 121 6.53 -15.90 -27.64
CA VAL A 121 7.76 -15.81 -26.84
C VAL A 121 8.18 -17.22 -26.45
N SER A 122 9.26 -17.71 -27.07
CA SER A 122 9.67 -19.11 -26.98
C SER A 122 10.37 -19.47 -25.66
N ASP A 123 10.71 -18.49 -24.82
CA ASP A 123 11.49 -18.73 -23.60
C ASP A 123 10.81 -18.07 -22.38
N PRO A 124 10.49 -18.82 -21.30
CA PRO A 124 9.89 -18.28 -20.08
C PRO A 124 10.76 -17.19 -19.43
N VAL A 125 12.06 -17.19 -19.71
CA VAL A 125 13.01 -16.20 -19.18
C VAL A 125 12.70 -14.79 -19.69
N TYR A 126 12.32 -14.63 -20.96
CA TYR A 126 11.99 -13.31 -21.52
C TYR A 126 10.73 -12.72 -20.90
N LEU A 127 9.71 -13.56 -20.65
CA LEU A 127 8.48 -13.14 -19.97
C LEU A 127 8.77 -12.72 -18.53
N ASN A 128 9.58 -13.49 -17.80
CA ASN A 128 9.96 -13.16 -16.43
C ASN A 128 10.69 -11.80 -16.36
N ILE A 129 11.63 -11.55 -17.28
CA ILE A 129 12.36 -10.27 -17.36
C ILE A 129 11.40 -9.11 -17.67
N PHE A 130 10.48 -9.31 -18.61
CA PHE A 130 9.49 -8.29 -18.97
C PHE A 130 8.59 -7.91 -17.79
N PHE A 131 8.06 -8.91 -17.07
CA PHE A 131 7.26 -8.67 -15.87
C PHE A 131 8.06 -7.95 -14.78
N PHE A 132 9.33 -8.32 -14.59
CA PHE A 132 10.19 -7.68 -13.61
C PHE A 132 10.44 -6.20 -13.93
N ILE A 133 10.68 -5.86 -15.20
CA ILE A 133 10.85 -4.46 -15.64
C ILE A 133 9.53 -3.69 -15.45
N LEU A 134 8.40 -4.29 -15.79
CA LEU A 134 7.08 -3.70 -15.62
C LEU A 134 6.78 -3.41 -14.14
N ASP A 135 7.13 -4.33 -13.25
CA ASP A 135 6.95 -4.20 -11.80
C ASP A 135 7.74 -3.00 -11.24
N ILE A 136 9.02 -2.87 -11.64
CA ILE A 136 9.86 -1.72 -11.26
C ILE A 136 9.28 -0.41 -11.81
N PHE A 137 8.84 -0.42 -13.07
CA PHE A 137 8.24 0.76 -13.70
C PHE A 137 6.97 1.20 -12.97
N MET A 138 6.10 0.25 -12.62
CA MET A 138 4.86 0.52 -11.88
C MET A 138 5.14 1.00 -10.45
N LEU A 139 6.10 0.40 -9.75
CA LEU A 139 6.49 0.81 -8.40
C LEU A 139 7.03 2.24 -8.39
N ALA A 140 7.87 2.59 -9.37
CA ALA A 140 8.35 3.95 -9.56
C ALA A 140 7.17 4.91 -9.81
N PHE A 141 6.29 4.58 -10.76
CA PHE A 141 5.13 5.41 -11.08
C PHE A 141 4.20 5.62 -9.88
N GLN A 142 3.96 4.57 -9.10
CA GLN A 142 3.13 4.62 -7.90
C GLN A 142 3.74 5.54 -6.84
N SER A 143 5.05 5.44 -6.60
CA SER A 143 5.73 6.31 -5.63
C SER A 143 5.66 7.79 -6.04
N VAL A 144 5.79 8.07 -7.33
CA VAL A 144 5.65 9.44 -7.88
C VAL A 144 4.24 9.96 -7.69
N GLY A 145 3.21 9.17 -8.05
CA GLY A 145 1.81 9.56 -7.90
C GLY A 145 1.44 9.87 -6.45
N ILE A 146 1.93 9.06 -5.50
CA ILE A 146 1.71 9.30 -4.08
C ILE A 146 2.44 10.57 -3.64
N GLY A 147 3.68 10.80 -4.07
CA GLY A 147 4.41 12.05 -3.77
C GLY A 147 3.70 13.32 -4.28
N PHE A 148 3.15 13.28 -5.50
CA PHE A 148 2.36 14.38 -6.06
C PHE A 148 1.09 14.66 -5.25
N ALA A 149 0.40 13.61 -4.79
CA ALA A 149 -0.81 13.75 -3.98
C ALA A 149 -0.53 14.53 -2.68
N PHE A 150 0.62 14.31 -2.05
CA PHE A 150 0.99 15.01 -0.82
C PHE A 150 1.47 16.46 -1.05
N THR A 151 2.21 16.73 -2.13
CA THR A 151 2.61 18.10 -2.48
C THR A 151 1.39 18.99 -2.75
N ALA A 152 0.34 18.47 -3.39
CA ALA A 152 -0.90 19.21 -3.62
C ALA A 152 -1.59 19.64 -2.29
N ASN A 153 -1.54 18.81 -1.25
CA ASN A 153 -2.10 19.15 0.05
C ASN A 153 -1.31 20.28 0.74
N THR A 154 0.03 20.27 0.63
CA THR A 154 0.85 21.34 1.20
C THR A 154 0.57 22.70 0.55
N ALA A 155 0.25 22.73 -0.75
CA ALA A 155 -0.11 23.97 -1.45
C ALA A 155 -1.46 24.53 -0.94
N THR A 156 -2.40 23.68 -0.55
CA THR A 156 -3.67 24.13 0.06
C THR A 156 -3.50 24.65 1.49
N GLU A 157 -2.55 24.11 2.27
CA GLU A 157 -2.26 24.62 3.62
C GLU A 157 -1.51 25.96 3.60
N VAL A 158 -0.61 26.18 2.63
CA VAL A 158 0.09 27.46 2.44
C VAL A 158 -0.83 28.56 1.91
N GLN A 159 -2.00 28.23 1.34
CA GLN A 159 -3.01 29.20 0.92
C GLN A 159 -3.92 29.67 2.07
N TYR A 160 -3.85 29.06 3.26
CA TYR A 160 -4.65 29.42 4.44
C TYR A 160 -3.92 30.12 5.61
N PRO A 161 -2.85 30.94 5.45
CA PRO A 161 -2.43 31.85 6.51
C PRO A 161 -3.25 33.16 6.57
N GLU A 162 -4.23 33.39 5.68
CA GLU A 162 -4.93 34.69 5.59
C GLU A 162 -6.45 34.64 5.35
N GLN A 163 -7.16 33.55 5.67
CA GLN A 163 -8.63 33.52 5.53
C GLN A 163 -9.36 33.09 6.82
N THR A 164 -8.83 33.54 7.95
CA THR A 164 -9.49 33.44 9.27
C THR A 164 -9.54 34.78 10.01
N ARG A 165 -9.25 35.91 9.32
CA ARG A 165 -9.38 37.25 9.93
C ARG A 165 -10.65 38.02 9.57
N ASN A 166 -11.27 37.82 8.41
CA ASN A 166 -12.39 38.67 7.93
C ASN A 166 -13.55 37.91 7.25
N ALA A 167 -14.11 36.87 7.88
CA ALA A 167 -15.40 36.33 7.43
C ALA A 167 -16.25 35.85 8.62
N VAL A 168 -16.35 36.73 9.63
CA VAL A 168 -17.63 36.99 10.28
C VAL A 168 -18.27 38.09 9.44
N VAL A 169 -19.61 38.09 9.30
CA VAL A 169 -20.44 39.01 8.51
C VAL A 169 -20.43 38.62 7.01
N PHE A 170 -21.49 38.09 6.38
CA PHE A 170 -22.94 38.25 6.51
C PHE A 170 -23.66 36.91 6.27
#